data_AF-W4PE60-F1
#
_entry.id   AF-W4PE60-F1
#
_cell.length_a   1.000
_cell.length_b   1.000
_cell.length_c   1.000
_cell.angle_alpha   90.00
_cell.angle_beta   90.00
_cell.angle_gamma   90.00
#
_symmetry.space_group_name_H-M   'P 1'
#
loop_
_entity.id
_entity.type
_entity.pdbx_description
1 polymer ?
#
loop_
_entity_poly.entity_id
_entity_poly.type
_entity_poly.pdbx_seq_one_letter_code
_entity_poly.pdbx_strand_id
1 'polypeptide(L)'
;MADEMMVKNLEEVVVRFSGDSGDGMQLAGNIFSNVSATVGNDICTFPDYPADIRAPQGSLTGVSGFQIHVAPDRCIHRETVAMYW
;
A
#
# COMPACT_ATOMS: atom_id res chain seq x y z
N MET A 1 -16.74 27.50 8.63
CA MET A 1 -16.93 27.53 7.17
C MET A 1 -16.14 26.35 6.65
N ALA A 2 -16.80 25.35 6.09
CA ALA A 2 -16.13 24.17 5.57
C ALA A 2 -15.31 24.60 4.36
N ASP A 3 -14.02 24.28 4.37
CA ASP A 3 -13.11 24.49 3.26
C ASP A 3 -13.67 23.75 2.03
N GLU A 4 -13.76 24.44 0.90
CA GLU A 4 -14.34 23.89 -0.34
C GLU A 4 -13.42 22.78 -0.86
N MET A 5 -13.81 21.51 -0.66
CA MET A 5 -13.00 20.36 -1.04
C MET A 5 -12.89 20.26 -2.58
N MET A 6 -11.76 20.69 -3.13
CA MET A 6 -11.47 20.57 -4.56
C MET A 6 -11.25 19.11 -4.94
N VAL A 7 -12.26 18.49 -5.57
CA VAL A 7 -12.15 17.14 -6.12
C VAL A 7 -11.34 17.17 -7.42
N LYS A 8 -10.24 16.40 -7.48
CA LYS A 8 -9.45 16.20 -8.69
C LYS A 8 -9.68 14.80 -9.23
N ASN A 9 -9.99 14.70 -10.52
CA ASN A 9 -9.95 13.42 -11.22
C ASN A 9 -8.50 13.14 -11.60
N LEU A 10 -7.98 12.00 -11.15
CA LEU A 10 -6.61 11.55 -11.43
C LEU A 10 -6.71 10.25 -12.22
N GLU A 11 -5.87 10.13 -13.25
CA GLU A 11 -5.80 8.93 -14.09
C GLU A 11 -5.04 7.81 -13.37
N GLU A 12 -4.01 8.14 -12.60
CA GLU A 12 -3.22 7.21 -11.78
C GLU A 12 -3.03 7.78 -10.37
N VAL A 13 -3.04 6.90 -9.36
CA VAL A 13 -2.76 7.27 -7.97
C VAL A 13 -1.81 6.27 -7.32
N VAL A 14 -0.82 6.78 -6.59
CA VAL A 14 0.05 5.97 -5.73
C VAL A 14 -0.30 6.20 -4.26
N VAL A 15 -0.63 5.12 -3.56
CA VAL A 15 -0.92 5.10 -2.11
C VAL A 15 0.21 4.37 -1.40
N ARG A 16 0.76 4.97 -0.34
CA ARG A 16 1.77 4.30 0.51
C ARG A 16 1.26 4.26 1.95
N PHE A 17 1.08 3.05 2.45
CA PHE A 17 0.93 2.79 3.88
C PHE A 17 2.33 2.72 4.49
N SER A 18 2.54 3.43 5.60
CA SER A 18 3.82 3.43 6.33
C SER A 18 3.50 3.39 7.82
N GLY A 19 4.23 2.57 8.57
CA GLY A 19 4.01 2.39 10.00
C GLY A 19 5.10 1.53 10.63
N ASP A 20 5.09 1.41 11.95
CA ASP A 20 6.07 0.57 12.63
C ASP A 20 5.87 -0.91 12.27
N SER A 21 6.96 -1.67 12.27
CA SER A 21 6.95 -3.11 12.04
C SER A 21 6.04 -3.76 13.07
N GLY A 22 5.02 -4.47 12.59
CA GLY A 22 4.00 -5.09 13.44
C GLY A 22 2.66 -4.35 13.52
N ASP A 23 2.58 -3.10 13.05
CA ASP A 23 1.32 -2.32 13.04
C ASP A 23 0.33 -2.77 11.94
N GLY A 24 0.74 -3.72 11.10
CA GLY A 24 -0.14 -4.34 10.11
C GLY A 24 -0.24 -3.57 8.79
N MET A 25 0.78 -2.80 8.39
CA MET A 25 0.80 -2.10 7.09
C MET A 25 0.61 -3.05 5.89
N GLN A 26 1.10 -4.29 6.01
CA GLN A 26 0.88 -5.34 5.02
C GLN A 26 -0.57 -5.79 4.94
N LEU A 27 -1.23 -5.93 6.10
CA LEU A 27 -2.64 -6.32 6.16
C LEU A 27 -3.52 -5.21 5.59
N ALA A 28 -3.27 -3.96 5.99
CA ALA A 28 -3.97 -2.80 5.47
C ALA A 28 -3.79 -2.66 3.95
N GLY A 29 -2.55 -2.79 3.48
CA GLY A 29 -2.21 -2.78 2.07
C GLY A 29 -2.92 -3.86 1.26
N ASN A 30 -2.88 -5.11 1.73
CA ASN A 30 -3.57 -6.23 1.09
C ASN A 30 -5.10 -6.03 1.04
N ILE A 31 -5.72 -5.58 2.13
CA ILE A 31 -7.17 -5.31 2.15
C ILE A 31 -7.52 -4.20 1.15
N PHE A 32 -6.76 -3.10 1.14
CA PHE A 32 -6.98 -2.01 0.20
C PHE A 32 -6.85 -2.47 -1.25
N SER A 33 -5.77 -3.19 -1.57
CA SER A 33 -5.54 -3.77 -2.89
C SER A 33 -6.68 -4.69 -3.31
N ASN A 34 -7.10 -5.61 -2.45
CA ASN A 34 -8.19 -6.55 -2.78
C ASN A 34 -9.51 -5.84 -3.03
N VAL A 35 -9.85 -4.85 -2.22
CA VAL A 35 -11.07 -4.05 -2.43
C VAL A 35 -10.96 -3.25 -3.73
N SER A 36 -9.81 -2.61 -3.99
CA SER A 36 -9.58 -1.82 -5.20
C SER A 36 -9.68 -2.67 -6.48
N ALA A 37 -9.10 -3.88 -6.47
CA ALA A 37 -9.21 -4.82 -7.57
C ALA A 37 -10.66 -5.33 -7.74
N THR A 38 -11.38 -5.57 -6.63
CA THR A 38 -12.78 -6.03 -6.66
C THR A 38 -13.71 -4.98 -7.27
N VAL A 39 -13.45 -3.69 -7.08
CA VAL A 39 -14.21 -2.60 -7.72
C VAL A 39 -13.80 -2.37 -9.18
N GLY A 40 -12.83 -3.12 -9.70
CA GLY A 40 -12.43 -3.12 -11.11
C GLY A 40 -11.24 -2.24 -11.47
N ASN A 41 -10.47 -1.75 -10.49
CA ASN A 41 -9.25 -1.02 -10.77
C ASN A 41 -8.10 -1.99 -11.10
N ASP A 42 -7.30 -1.65 -12.10
CA ASP A 42 -5.98 -2.23 -12.26
C ASP A 42 -5.08 -1.75 -11.11
N ILE A 43 -4.33 -2.67 -10.52
CA ILE A 43 -3.45 -2.36 -9.40
C ILE A 43 -2.07 -3.01 -9.54
N CYS A 44 -1.07 -2.36 -8.96
CA CYS A 44 0.23 -2.95 -8.67
C CYS A 44 0.60 -2.73 -7.21
N THR A 45 1.18 -3.74 -6.57
CA THR A 45 1.57 -3.69 -5.16
C THR A 45 3.07 -3.85 -5.00
N PHE A 46 3.66 -3.03 -4.13
CA PHE A 46 5.07 -3.00 -3.80
C PHE A 46 5.22 -3.05 -2.28
N PRO A 47 5.20 -4.24 -1.66
CA PRO A 47 5.45 -4.40 -0.24
C PRO A 47 6.92 -4.10 0.10
N ASP A 48 7.14 -3.40 1.21
CA ASP A 48 8.45 -3.00 1.74
C ASP A 48 8.56 -3.50 3.19
N TYR A 49 9.29 -4.60 3.37
CA TYR A 49 9.50 -5.23 4.67
C TYR A 49 10.82 -4.74 5.27
N PRO A 50 10.84 -4.26 6.53
CA PRO A 50 12.08 -3.85 7.17
C PRO A 50 13.00 -5.05 7.36
N ALA A 51 14.31 -4.82 7.27
CA ALA A 51 15.32 -5.86 7.47
C ALA A 51 15.39 -6.36 8.92
N ASP A 52 14.83 -5.62 9.88
CA ASP A 52 14.94 -5.91 11.31
C ASP A 52 13.56 -6.01 11.98
N ILE A 53 13.08 -7.25 12.13
CA ILE A 53 11.75 -7.57 12.69
C ILE A 53 11.61 -7.10 14.16
N ARG A 54 12.72 -6.80 14.85
CA ARG A 54 12.75 -6.35 16.26
C ARG A 54 13.56 -5.06 16.47
N ALA A 55 13.46 -4.11 15.54
CA ALA A 55 13.99 -2.78 15.81
C ALA A 55 13.30 -2.16 17.06
N PRO A 56 14.01 -1.34 17.86
CA PRO A 56 13.38 -0.55 18.91
C PRO A 56 12.22 0.29 18.34
N GLN A 57 11.09 0.36 19.05
CA GLN A 57 9.93 1.15 18.61
C GLN A 57 10.35 2.61 18.34
N GLY A 58 9.87 3.16 17.22
CA GLY A 58 10.24 4.51 16.76
C GLY A 58 11.61 4.62 16.07
N SER A 59 12.29 3.51 15.78
CA SER A 59 13.53 3.50 14.97
C SER A 59 13.22 3.50 13.48
N LEU A 60 14.00 4.27 12.69
CA LEU A 60 13.95 4.24 11.22
C LEU A 60 14.14 2.83 10.63
N THR A 61 14.88 1.96 11.33
CA THR A 61 15.11 0.57 10.90
C THR A 61 13.92 -0.36 11.13
N GLY A 62 12.93 0.09 11.90
CA GLY A 62 11.71 -0.64 12.21
C GLY A 62 10.49 -0.22 11.39
N VAL A 63 10.63 0.70 10.43
CA VAL A 63 9.49 1.17 9.64
C VAL A 63 9.22 0.20 8.50
N SER A 64 7.96 -0.22 8.38
CA SER A 64 7.45 -1.00 7.25
C SER A 64 6.60 -0.14 6.32
N GLY A 65 6.53 -0.55 5.06
CA GLY A 65 5.73 0.16 4.07
C GLY A 65 4.99 -0.78 3.12
N PHE A 66 3.86 -0.34 2.61
CA PHE A 66 3.15 -1.02 1.52
C PHE A 66 2.69 0.02 0.51
N GLN A 67 3.25 -0.02 -0.69
CA GLN A 67 2.89 0.91 -1.76
C GLN A 67 1.98 0.22 -2.78
N ILE A 68 1.00 0.96 -3.28
CA ILE A 68 -0.02 0.52 -4.22
C ILE A 68 -0.17 1.56 -5.30
N HIS A 69 -0.13 1.13 -6.55
CA HIS A 69 -0.44 1.96 -7.70
C HIS A 69 -1.84 1.56 -8.18
N VAL A 70 -2.72 2.54 -8.38
CA VAL A 70 -4.11 2.35 -8.77
C VAL A 70 -4.33 3.00 -10.14
N ALA A 71 -4.98 2.25 -11.04
CA ALA A 71 -5.17 2.60 -12.44
C ALA A 71 -3.88 2.94 -13.22
N PRO A 72 -2.78 2.17 -13.05
CA PRO A 72 -1.58 2.44 -13.82
C PRO A 72 -1.79 2.06 -15.30
N ASP A 73 -1.24 2.86 -16.21
CA ASP A 73 -1.35 2.69 -17.68
C ASP A 73 -1.04 1.26 -18.17
N ARG A 74 -0.24 0.51 -17.38
CA ARG A 74 0.10 -0.88 -17.66
C ARG A 74 0.50 -1.65 -16.40
N CYS A 75 -0.46 -2.12 -15.61
CA CYS A 75 -0.22 -3.21 -14.66
C CYS A 75 -0.87 -4.51 -15.08
N ILE A 76 -0.02 -5.51 -15.28
CA ILE A 76 -0.42 -6.90 -15.51
C ILE A 76 -0.19 -7.68 -14.22
N HIS A 77 -1.14 -7.63 -13.27
CA HIS A 77 -1.04 -8.54 -12.14
C HIS A 77 -2.36 -9.06 -11.56
N ARG A 78 -2.64 -10.32 -11.92
CA ARG A 78 -3.38 -11.29 -11.11
C ARG A 78 -2.53 -11.60 -9.86
N GLU A 79 -3.00 -11.16 -8.70
CA GLU A 79 -2.69 -11.66 -7.35
C GLU A 79 -1.45 -12.61 -7.24
N THR A 80 -0.24 -12.06 -7.09
CA THR A 80 0.89 -12.83 -6.52
C THR A 80 0.83 -12.66 -5.03
N VAL A 81 0.26 -13.67 -4.38
CA VAL A 81 0.45 -13.90 -2.96
C VAL A 81 1.91 -14.35 -2.77
N ALA A 82 2.83 -13.40 -2.65
CA ALA A 82 4.18 -13.71 -2.18
C ALA A 82 4.13 -13.95 -0.66
N MET A 83 3.70 -15.16 -0.27
CA MET A 83 4.08 -15.72 1.02
C MET A 83 5.58 -16.05 0.96
N TYR A 84 6.42 -15.24 1.60
CA TYR A 84 7.77 -15.65 1.95
C TYR A 84 7.76 -16.16 3.40
N TRP A 85 8.28 -17.38 3.57
CA TRP A 85 8.89 -17.85 4.83
C TRP A 85 10.29 -17.27 4.95
#